data_AF-A0A3N5PMI2-F1
#
_entry.id   AF-A0A3N5PMI2-F1
#
_cell.length_a   1.000
_cell.length_b   1.000
_cell.length_c   1.000
_cell.angle_alpha   90.00
_cell.angle_beta   90.00
_cell.angle_gamma   90.00
#
_symmetry.space_group_name_H-M   'P 1'
#
loop_
_entity.id
_entity.type
_entity.pdbx_description
1 polymer ?
#
loop_
_entity_poly.entity_id
_entity_poly.type
_entity_poly.pdbx_seq_one_letter_code
_entity_poly.pdbx_strand_id
1 'polypeptide(L)'
;MDRASLAGFRLTATLMPLLAAGSAAGQEDGAFDRTPRDCIVVQSIDDTDAIDDQNIIFRMRGDKVYRNHLPRKCPGLERENRFAYETRSSRLCSIDTITVLEDFGVGFRPGFTCRLGEFVPLSPAEIEELEFREDGEAGQSGIETSSVEGEGAESDEGEVEAAGEGSPADATPAEPPAAEN
;
A
#
# COMPACT_ATOMS: atom_id res chain seq x y z
N MET A 1 -22.71 -71.47 -29.82
CA MET A 1 -21.55 -71.92 -30.62
C MET A 1 -20.75 -70.66 -30.91
N ASP A 2 -19.51 -70.42 -30.47
CA ASP A 2 -18.35 -71.21 -30.01
C ASP A 2 -17.51 -70.28 -29.10
N ARG A 3 -17.05 -70.61 -27.88
CA ARG A 3 -16.02 -71.56 -27.41
C ARG A 3 -14.56 -71.21 -27.78
N ALA A 4 -13.74 -71.12 -26.71
CA ALA A 4 -12.27 -71.13 -26.63
C ALA A 4 -11.58 -69.75 -26.75
N SER A 5 -10.49 -69.42 -26.04
CA SER A 5 -9.60 -70.22 -25.20
C SER A 5 -8.81 -69.30 -24.25
N LEU A 6 -8.36 -69.87 -23.12
CA LEU A 6 -7.48 -69.27 -22.12
C LEU A 6 -6.11 -68.89 -22.67
N ALA A 7 -5.58 -67.75 -22.22
CA ALA A 7 -4.14 -67.54 -22.06
C ALA A 7 -3.91 -66.87 -20.71
N GLY A 8 -3.39 -67.65 -19.76
CA GLY A 8 -3.04 -67.18 -18.42
C GLY A 8 -1.87 -66.21 -18.50
N PHE A 9 -2.13 -64.94 -18.19
CA PHE A 9 -1.09 -63.93 -18.07
C PHE A 9 -0.50 -64.04 -16.66
N ARG A 10 0.75 -64.52 -16.57
CA ARG A 10 1.52 -64.55 -15.33
C ARG A 10 1.65 -63.12 -14.83
N LEU A 11 0.99 -62.82 -13.71
CA LEU A 11 1.04 -61.55 -13.01
C LEU A 11 2.43 -61.38 -12.38
N THR A 12 3.43 -60.94 -13.16
CA THR A 12 4.67 -60.41 -12.60
C THR A 12 4.40 -58.96 -12.22
N ALA A 13 3.97 -58.73 -10.98
CA ALA A 13 3.87 -57.40 -10.40
C ALA A 13 5.28 -56.82 -10.24
N THR A 14 5.82 -56.22 -11.29
CA THR A 14 6.99 -55.37 -11.20
C THR A 14 6.56 -54.10 -10.49
N LEU A 15 6.92 -54.00 -9.21
CA LEU A 15 6.79 -52.82 -8.38
C LEU A 15 7.58 -51.68 -9.05
N MET A 16 6.90 -50.86 -9.85
CA MET A 16 7.49 -49.72 -10.53
C MET A 16 7.60 -48.59 -9.50
N PRO A 17 8.81 -48.12 -9.15
CA PRO A 17 8.95 -47.02 -8.21
C PRO A 17 8.44 -45.74 -8.88
N LEU A 18 7.42 -45.12 -8.27
CA LEU A 18 7.02 -43.76 -8.59
C LEU A 18 8.19 -42.83 -8.21
N LEU A 19 8.99 -42.43 -9.19
CA LEU A 19 9.86 -41.28 -9.04
C LEU A 19 8.97 -40.03 -8.98
N ALA A 20 8.64 -39.58 -7.78
CA ALA A 20 8.17 -38.24 -7.55
C ALA A 20 9.36 -37.29 -7.82
N ALA A 21 9.43 -36.77 -9.04
CA ALA A 21 10.22 -35.58 -9.34
C ALA A 21 9.56 -34.40 -8.61
N GLY A 22 9.93 -34.22 -7.35
CA GLY A 22 9.67 -32.98 -6.62
C GLY A 22 10.52 -31.88 -7.25
N SER A 23 9.99 -31.23 -8.29
CA SER A 23 10.49 -29.94 -8.74
C SER A 23 10.12 -28.91 -7.69
N ALA A 24 10.89 -28.84 -6.61
CA ALA A 24 11.04 -27.61 -5.86
C ALA A 24 11.79 -26.64 -6.79
N ALA A 25 11.07 -26.09 -7.77
CA ALA A 25 11.51 -24.88 -8.44
C ALA A 25 11.39 -23.77 -7.40
N GLY A 26 12.41 -23.67 -6.53
CA GLY A 26 12.83 -22.35 -6.11
C GLY A 26 13.20 -21.66 -7.41
N GLN A 27 12.32 -20.73 -7.84
CA GLN A 27 12.58 -19.84 -8.95
C GLN A 27 13.93 -19.18 -8.62
N GLU A 28 14.98 -19.56 -9.35
CA GLU A 28 16.26 -18.89 -9.26
C GLU A 28 16.09 -17.55 -9.97
N ASP A 29 15.52 -16.60 -9.24
CA ASP A 29 15.55 -15.19 -9.59
C ASP A 29 17.02 -14.82 -9.69
N GLY A 30 17.52 -14.68 -10.93
CA GLY A 30 18.87 -14.22 -11.19
C GLY A 30 19.15 -12.98 -10.33
N ALA A 31 20.24 -13.01 -9.56
CA ALA A 31 20.51 -12.07 -8.49
C ALA A 31 20.24 -10.61 -8.93
N PHE A 32 19.12 -10.06 -8.45
CA PHE A 32 18.70 -8.70 -8.74
C PHE A 32 19.60 -7.69 -8.01
N ASP A 33 20.04 -6.63 -8.71
CA ASP A 33 20.89 -5.59 -8.12
C ASP A 33 20.10 -4.72 -7.13
N ARG A 34 20.27 -4.98 -5.84
CA ARG A 34 19.69 -4.19 -4.74
C ARG A 34 20.63 -3.10 -4.23
N THR A 35 21.70 -2.75 -4.96
CA THR A 35 22.66 -1.73 -4.52
C THR A 35 21.93 -0.39 -4.31
N PRO A 36 21.92 0.15 -3.08
CA PRO A 36 21.31 1.45 -2.81
C PRO A 36 21.96 2.55 -3.65
N ARG A 37 21.17 3.54 -4.04
CA ARG A 37 21.62 4.71 -4.79
C ARG A 37 21.42 5.96 -3.93
N ASP A 38 22.43 6.82 -3.92
CA ASP A 38 22.35 8.09 -3.20
C ASP A 38 21.39 9.08 -3.85
N CYS A 39 21.29 9.07 -5.18
CA CYS A 39 20.48 10.04 -5.91
C CYS A 39 19.80 9.43 -7.14
N ILE A 40 18.58 9.87 -7.42
CA ILE A 40 17.82 9.58 -8.64
C ILE A 40 17.62 10.85 -9.46
N VAL A 41 17.39 10.71 -10.77
CA VAL A 41 17.17 11.85 -11.67
C VAL A 41 15.69 12.24 -11.62
N VAL A 42 15.41 13.49 -11.21
CA VAL A 42 14.02 13.98 -11.03
C VAL A 42 13.22 13.87 -12.31
N GLN A 43 13.84 14.22 -13.44
CA GLN A 43 13.18 14.22 -14.74
C GLN A 43 12.73 12.83 -15.17
N SER A 44 13.30 11.75 -14.63
CA SER A 44 12.89 10.38 -14.92
C SER A 44 11.87 9.82 -13.94
N ILE A 45 11.49 10.56 -12.90
CA ILE A 45 10.38 10.17 -12.02
C ILE A 45 9.09 10.30 -12.84
N ASP A 46 8.31 9.24 -12.84
CA ASP A 46 7.01 9.16 -13.49
C ASP A 46 5.88 9.33 -12.46
N ASP A 47 6.00 8.60 -11.35
CA ASP A 47 5.03 8.58 -10.26
C ASP A 47 5.73 8.38 -8.91
N THR A 48 5.06 8.82 -7.84
CA THR A 48 5.52 8.63 -6.45
C THR A 48 4.37 8.20 -5.57
N ASP A 49 4.58 7.13 -4.82
CA ASP A 49 3.57 6.56 -3.92
C ASP A 49 4.11 6.39 -2.50
N ALA A 50 3.53 7.10 -1.54
CA ALA A 50 3.82 6.99 -0.13
C ALA A 50 2.98 5.87 0.49
N ILE A 51 3.55 4.67 0.50
CA ILE A 51 2.88 3.47 1.02
C ILE A 51 2.70 3.46 2.54
N ASP A 52 3.48 4.28 3.26
CA ASP A 52 3.33 4.58 4.68
C ASP A 52 4.09 5.87 5.05
N ASP A 53 4.00 6.30 6.32
CA ASP A 53 4.67 7.51 6.82
C ASP A 53 6.21 7.45 6.80
N GLN A 54 6.84 6.37 6.34
CA GLN A 54 8.29 6.17 6.32
C GLN A 54 8.83 5.57 5.01
N ASN A 55 7.98 5.12 4.10
CA ASN A 55 8.38 4.47 2.86
C ASN A 55 7.70 5.13 1.66
N ILE A 56 8.53 5.53 0.70
CA ILE A 56 8.07 6.14 -0.55
C ILE A 56 8.59 5.32 -1.72
N ILE A 57 7.69 4.99 -2.63
CA ILE A 57 7.98 4.32 -3.89
C ILE A 57 8.14 5.38 -4.96
N PHE A 58 9.25 5.34 -5.68
CA PHE A 58 9.53 6.19 -6.83
C PHE A 58 9.51 5.33 -8.08
N ARG A 59 8.48 5.49 -8.90
CA ARG A 59 8.39 4.85 -10.21
C ARG A 59 9.10 5.72 -11.23
N MET A 60 10.07 5.13 -11.91
CA MET A 60 10.88 5.82 -12.90
C MET A 60 10.51 5.35 -14.29
N ARG A 61 10.74 6.20 -15.28
CA ARG A 61 10.62 5.83 -16.69
C ARG A 61 11.53 4.65 -17.03
N GLY A 62 10.99 3.70 -17.77
CA GLY A 62 11.65 2.45 -18.15
C GLY A 62 11.63 1.41 -17.04
N ASP A 63 10.47 1.24 -16.39
CA ASP A 63 10.14 0.12 -15.49
C ASP A 63 11.07 -0.08 -14.29
N LYS A 64 11.76 1.00 -13.87
CA LYS A 64 12.61 0.98 -12.69
C LYS A 64 11.85 1.56 -11.52
N VAL A 65 11.80 0.84 -10.41
CA VAL A 65 11.15 1.29 -9.19
C VAL A 65 12.16 1.30 -8.05
N TYR A 66 12.13 2.37 -7.26
CA TYR A 66 12.97 2.52 -6.08
C TYR A 66 12.11 2.71 -4.84
N ARG A 67 12.46 2.04 -3.74
CA ARG A 67 11.95 2.37 -2.41
C ARG A 67 12.93 3.30 -1.72
N ASN A 68 12.43 4.42 -1.23
CA ASN A 68 13.13 5.31 -0.32
C ASN A 68 12.60 5.10 1.09
N HIS A 69 13.44 4.60 1.99
CA HIS A 69 13.09 4.46 3.40
C HIS A 69 13.59 5.68 4.17
N LEU A 70 12.67 6.46 4.73
CA LEU A 70 13.00 7.67 5.47
C LEU A 70 13.68 7.31 6.80
N PRO A 71 14.74 8.03 7.21
CA PRO A 71 15.44 7.78 8.47
C PRO A 71 14.55 8.04 9.71
N ARG A 72 13.45 8.77 9.54
CA ARG A 72 12.44 9.07 10.56
C ARG A 72 11.07 9.06 9.89
N LYS A 73 10.04 8.66 10.63
CA LYS A 73 8.64 8.82 10.19
C LYS A 73 8.34 10.28 9.86
N CYS A 74 7.56 10.48 8.81
CA CYS A 74 7.12 11.75 8.27
C CYS A 74 5.60 11.87 8.44
N PRO A 75 5.11 12.59 9.46
CA PRO A 75 3.69 12.60 9.77
C PRO A 75 2.84 13.11 8.61
N GLY A 76 1.79 12.34 8.29
CA GLY A 76 0.80 12.70 7.26
C GLY A 76 1.23 12.38 5.83
N LEU A 77 2.40 11.76 5.64
CA LEU A 77 2.93 11.43 4.33
C LEU A 77 2.07 10.38 3.62
N GLU A 78 1.66 9.30 4.29
CA GLU A 78 0.77 8.27 3.75
C GLU A 78 -0.60 8.86 3.41
N ARG A 79 -1.18 9.59 4.37
CA ARG A 79 -2.52 10.15 4.29
C ARG A 79 -2.68 11.14 3.13
N GLU A 80 -1.69 12.00 2.93
CA GLU A 80 -1.74 13.02 1.87
C GLU A 80 -1.28 12.46 0.52
N ASN A 81 -0.43 11.43 0.54
CA ASN A 81 0.28 10.85 -0.60
C ASN A 81 0.82 11.93 -1.57
N ARG A 82 1.33 13.02 -1.00
CA ARG A 82 1.69 14.22 -1.75
C ARG A 82 2.69 15.04 -0.98
N PHE A 83 3.78 15.41 -1.65
CA PHE A 83 4.85 16.18 -1.05
C PHE A 83 5.58 17.01 -2.11
N ALA A 84 6.13 18.14 -1.69
CA ALA A 84 7.10 18.91 -2.46
C ALA A 84 8.51 18.47 -2.11
N TYR A 85 9.46 18.64 -3.02
CA TYR A 85 10.88 18.42 -2.77
C TYR A 85 11.72 19.53 -3.40
N GLU A 86 12.83 19.87 -2.75
CA GLU A 86 13.78 20.84 -3.24
C GLU A 86 15.02 20.12 -3.77
N THR A 87 15.47 20.45 -4.98
CA THR A 87 16.66 19.80 -5.57
C THR A 87 17.77 20.81 -5.81
N ARG A 88 19.02 20.41 -5.54
CA ARG A 88 20.21 21.24 -5.74
C ARG A 88 20.79 21.14 -7.15
N SER A 89 20.54 20.02 -7.84
CA SER A 89 21.28 19.66 -9.06
C SER A 89 20.52 18.69 -9.98
N SER A 90 19.24 18.95 -10.26
CA SER A 90 18.37 18.13 -11.14
C SER A 90 18.21 16.65 -10.71
N ARG A 91 18.66 16.34 -9.51
CA ARG A 91 18.63 15.02 -8.88
C ARG A 91 18.00 15.18 -7.51
N LEU A 92 17.29 14.15 -7.10
CA LEU A 92 16.78 14.01 -5.75
C LEU A 92 17.70 13.03 -5.01
N CYS A 93 18.34 13.50 -3.96
CA CYS A 93 19.34 12.74 -3.22
C CYS A 93 18.86 12.38 -1.81
N SER A 94 19.49 11.38 -1.21
CA SER A 94 19.22 10.91 0.16
C SER A 94 19.40 11.99 1.22
N ILE A 95 20.20 13.02 0.92
CA ILE A 95 20.43 14.15 1.82
C ILE A 95 19.40 15.27 1.67
N ASP A 96 18.59 15.24 0.62
CA ASP A 96 17.55 16.23 0.37
C ASP A 96 16.34 16.00 1.27
N THR A 97 15.41 16.94 1.24
CA THR A 97 14.20 16.93 2.07
C THR A 97 12.94 16.99 1.22
N ILE A 98 11.90 16.34 1.71
CA ILE A 98 10.53 16.48 1.23
C ILE A 98 9.71 17.26 2.25
N THR A 99 8.66 17.93 1.79
CA THR A 99 7.67 18.58 2.64
C THR A 99 6.30 18.08 2.23
N VAL A 100 5.59 17.43 3.16
CA VAL A 100 4.23 16.95 2.93
C VAL A 100 3.33 18.13 2.56
N LEU A 101 2.44 17.92 1.59
CA LEU A 101 1.48 18.94 1.15
C LEU A 101 0.11 18.58 1.68
N GLU A 102 -0.32 19.29 2.73
CA GLU A 102 -1.58 19.02 3.42
C GLU A 102 -2.75 19.71 2.74
N ASP A 103 -3.86 19.00 2.55
CA ASP A 103 -5.10 19.56 2.00
C ASP A 103 -6.03 20.10 3.10
N PHE A 104 -6.31 21.40 3.04
CA PHE A 104 -7.24 22.09 3.95
C PHE A 104 -8.54 22.53 3.25
N GLY A 105 -8.86 21.98 2.08
CA GLY A 105 -10.07 22.27 1.30
C GLY A 105 -10.05 23.58 0.52
N VAL A 106 -9.15 24.50 0.85
CA VAL A 106 -8.92 25.78 0.12
C VAL A 106 -7.57 25.81 -0.62
N GLY A 107 -6.87 24.68 -0.67
CA GLY A 107 -5.57 24.51 -1.31
C GLY A 107 -4.56 23.77 -0.43
N PHE A 108 -3.39 23.49 -1.02
CA PHE A 108 -2.31 22.77 -0.34
C PHE A 108 -1.44 23.70 0.49
N ARG A 109 -1.12 23.29 1.72
CA ARG A 109 -0.22 24.02 2.60
C ARG A 109 0.97 23.13 2.98
N PRO A 110 2.18 23.71 3.14
CA PRO A 110 3.33 22.95 3.61
C PRO A 110 3.08 22.41 5.02
N GLY A 111 3.22 21.09 5.17
CA GLY A 111 3.17 20.38 6.44
C GLY A 111 4.56 20.02 6.96
N PHE A 112 4.73 18.80 7.47
CA PHE A 112 6.01 18.32 8.01
C PHE A 112 7.08 18.18 6.91
N THR A 113 8.31 18.61 7.24
CA THR A 113 9.49 18.44 6.40
C THR A 113 10.36 17.30 6.93
N CYS A 114 10.74 16.40 6.04
CA CYS A 114 11.43 15.15 6.35
C CYS A 114 12.62 14.95 5.43
N ARG A 115 13.71 14.42 5.97
CA ARG A 115 14.88 14.03 5.15
C ARG A 115 14.60 12.72 4.43
N LEU A 116 15.07 12.61 3.20
CA LEU A 116 15.06 11.35 2.46
C LEU A 116 16.07 10.34 3.02
N GLY A 117 15.98 9.11 2.53
CA GLY A 117 16.98 8.06 2.71
C GLY A 117 17.59 7.63 1.38
N GLU A 118 18.26 6.48 1.37
CA GLU A 118 18.80 5.90 0.14
C GLU A 118 17.68 5.30 -0.73
N PHE A 119 17.93 5.27 -2.04
CA PHE A 119 17.00 4.71 -3.03
C PHE A 119 17.39 3.26 -3.32
N VAL A 120 16.62 2.31 -2.81
CA VAL A 120 16.86 0.88 -3.00
C VAL A 120 16.02 0.38 -4.17
N PRO A 121 16.61 -0.22 -5.22
CA PRO A 121 15.86 -0.81 -6.33
C PRO A 121 14.94 -1.93 -5.84
N LEU A 122 13.73 -2.01 -6.39
CA LEU A 122 12.80 -3.11 -6.15
C LEU A 122 12.84 -4.12 -7.30
N SER A 123 12.83 -5.40 -6.96
CA SER A 123 12.76 -6.47 -7.95
C SER A 123 11.37 -6.54 -8.60
N PRO A 124 11.24 -7.16 -9.80
CA PRO A 124 9.94 -7.32 -10.45
C PRO A 124 8.88 -8.00 -9.56
N ALA A 125 9.26 -9.01 -8.79
CA ALA A 125 8.36 -9.68 -7.86
C ALA A 125 7.87 -8.75 -6.72
N GLU A 126 8.74 -7.87 -6.21
CA GLU A 126 8.37 -6.85 -5.22
C GLU A 126 7.44 -5.80 -5.83
N ILE A 127 7.63 -5.44 -7.10
CA ILE A 127 6.77 -4.49 -7.81
C ILE A 127 5.38 -5.10 -8.02
N GLU A 128 5.30 -6.35 -8.47
CA GLU A 128 4.04 -7.07 -8.67
C GLU A 128 3.21 -7.16 -7.37
N GLU A 129 3.88 -7.37 -6.22
CA GLU A 129 3.21 -7.36 -4.92
C GLU A 129 2.64 -5.96 -4.55
N LEU A 130 3.35 -4.88 -4.90
CA LEU A 130 2.87 -3.51 -4.67
C LEU A 130 1.68 -3.17 -5.57
N GLU A 131 1.75 -3.51 -6.86
CA GLU A 131 0.69 -3.24 -7.83
C GLU A 131 -0.59 -4.04 -7.51
N PHE A 132 -0.45 -5.29 -7.08
CA PHE A 132 -1.60 -6.10 -6.68
C PHE A 132 -2.40 -5.49 -5.51
N ARG A 133 -1.73 -4.72 -4.64
CA ARG A 133 -2.41 -4.00 -3.55
C ARG A 133 -3.18 -2.79 -4.05
N GLU A 134 -2.69 -2.09 -5.08
CA GLU A 134 -3.34 -0.91 -5.66
C GLU A 134 -4.57 -1.29 -6.49
N ASP A 135 -4.53 -2.41 -7.21
CA ASP A 135 -5.68 -2.94 -7.98
C ASP A 135 -6.86 -3.35 -7.07
N GLY A 136 -6.60 -3.60 -5.79
CA GLY A 136 -7.62 -3.85 -4.77
C GLY A 136 -8.29 -2.59 -4.21
N GLU A 137 -7.72 -1.41 -4.48
CA GLU A 137 -8.08 -0.14 -3.86
C GLU A 137 -8.13 0.98 -4.91
N ALA A 138 -9.02 0.83 -5.90
CA ALA A 138 -9.49 1.95 -6.72
C ALA A 138 -10.41 2.88 -5.91
N GLY A 139 -9.83 3.50 -4.88
CA GLY A 139 -10.40 4.57 -4.08
C GLY A 139 -9.92 5.92 -4.59
N GLN A 140 -10.44 6.36 -5.74
CA GLN A 140 -10.90 7.73 -5.96
C GLN A 140 -11.57 7.87 -7.35
N SER A 141 -12.89 8.08 -7.28
CA SER A 141 -13.84 8.40 -8.36
C SER A 141 -14.60 7.20 -8.96
N GLY A 142 -15.71 6.87 -8.30
CA GLY A 142 -16.70 5.91 -8.78
C GLY A 142 -17.84 5.69 -7.78
N ILE A 143 -18.53 6.76 -7.36
CA ILE A 143 -19.90 6.58 -6.88
C ILE A 143 -20.80 6.27 -8.10
N GLU A 144 -20.83 5.02 -8.52
CA GLU A 144 -21.98 4.47 -9.25
C GLU A 144 -22.89 3.82 -8.20
N THR A 145 -23.69 4.64 -7.53
CA THR A 145 -24.91 4.12 -6.93
C THR A 145 -25.86 3.80 -8.07
N SER A 146 -25.95 2.53 -8.45
CA SER A 146 -27.06 2.06 -9.26
C SER A 146 -28.35 2.36 -8.49
N SER A 147 -29.15 3.25 -9.06
CA SER A 147 -30.49 3.58 -8.61
C SER A 147 -31.30 2.28 -8.49
N VAL A 148 -31.59 1.87 -7.25
CA VAL A 148 -32.75 1.02 -6.99
C VAL A 148 -33.94 1.95 -6.98
N GLU A 149 -34.64 2.00 -8.11
CA GLU A 149 -36.02 2.47 -8.18
C GLU A 149 -36.86 1.51 -7.33
N GLY A 150 -37.31 2.00 -6.17
CA GLY A 150 -38.26 1.35 -5.30
C GLY A 150 -39.38 2.32 -4.99
N GLU A 151 -40.44 2.27 -5.79
CA GLU A 151 -41.70 2.97 -5.54
C GLU A 151 -42.41 2.37 -4.31
N GLY A 152 -42.96 3.26 -3.47
CA GLY A 152 -44.13 3.01 -2.64
C GLY A 152 -43.90 2.82 -1.14
N ALA A 153 -44.29 3.81 -0.33
CA ALA A 153 -45.50 3.74 0.49
C ALA A 153 -45.59 4.92 1.48
N GLU A 154 -46.67 5.69 1.32
CA GLU A 154 -47.56 6.30 2.32
C GLU A 154 -47.05 6.88 3.66
N SER A 155 -47.60 8.06 3.92
CA SER A 155 -47.60 8.90 5.12
C SER A 155 -48.07 8.18 6.39
N ASP A 156 -47.41 8.49 7.50
CA ASP A 156 -48.11 8.65 8.78
C ASP A 156 -47.42 9.72 9.64
N GLU A 157 -48.26 10.52 10.25
CA GLU A 157 -48.03 11.78 10.93
C GLU A 157 -48.00 11.54 12.44
N GLY A 158 -46.96 12.05 13.13
CA GLY A 158 -46.76 11.79 14.55
C GLY A 158 -45.90 12.83 15.25
N GLU A 159 -46.56 13.95 15.59
CA GLU A 159 -46.46 14.72 16.83
C GLU A 159 -45.10 15.17 17.42
N VAL A 160 -44.98 16.49 17.55
CA VAL A 160 -44.04 17.24 18.40
C VAL A 160 -44.30 16.99 19.89
N GLU A 161 -43.25 17.00 20.72
CA GLU A 161 -43.29 17.56 22.09
C GLU A 161 -41.84 17.82 22.57
N ALA A 162 -41.69 18.92 23.31
CA ALA A 162 -40.44 19.48 23.80
C ALA A 162 -40.16 19.13 25.27
N ALA A 163 -39.01 19.61 25.77
CA ALA A 163 -38.51 19.61 27.15
C ALA A 163 -37.88 18.28 27.62
N GLY A 164 -36.76 18.23 28.34
CA GLY A 164 -35.97 19.22 29.05
C GLY A 164 -35.18 18.50 30.15
N GLU A 165 -34.07 19.10 30.57
CA GLU A 165 -33.36 18.87 31.85
C GLU A 165 -32.43 17.65 31.98
N GLY A 166 -31.21 17.93 32.45
CA GLY A 166 -30.31 16.90 32.98
C GLY A 166 -28.81 17.16 32.85
N SER A 167 -28.31 18.31 33.30
CA SER A 167 -26.91 18.42 33.73
C SER A 167 -26.71 17.55 34.97
N PRO A 168 -25.54 16.90 35.16
CA PRO A 168 -24.63 17.52 36.10
C PRO A 168 -23.16 17.47 35.67
N ALA A 169 -22.47 18.51 36.10
CA ALA A 169 -21.03 18.58 36.23
C ALA A 169 -20.50 17.42 37.09
N ASP A 170 -19.37 16.85 36.68
CA ASP A 170 -18.40 16.35 37.64
C ASP A 170 -17.02 16.87 37.23
N ALA A 171 -16.47 17.66 38.15
CA ALA A 171 -15.18 18.28 38.07
C ALA A 171 -14.14 17.37 38.75
N THR A 172 -12.87 17.75 38.57
CA THR A 172 -11.73 17.58 39.52
C THR A 172 -10.66 16.57 39.01
N PRO A 173 -9.35 16.79 39.26
CA PRO A 173 -8.53 17.98 39.03
C PRO A 173 -7.04 17.65 38.65
N ALA A 174 -6.29 18.73 38.43
CA ALA A 174 -4.90 18.97 38.86
C ALA A 174 -3.72 18.32 38.10
N GLU A 175 -3.07 19.18 37.31
CA GLU A 175 -1.64 19.20 37.00
C GLU A 175 -0.73 19.12 38.25
N PRO A 176 0.43 18.46 38.17
CA PRO A 176 1.58 18.73 39.04
C PRO A 176 2.45 19.87 38.45
N PRO A 177 3.02 20.75 39.28
CA PRO A 177 3.87 21.85 38.80
C PRO A 177 5.26 21.38 38.37
N ALA A 178 5.80 22.08 37.37
CA ALA A 178 7.18 22.01 36.93
C ALA A 178 8.15 22.45 38.05
N ALA A 179 9.25 21.72 38.21
CA ALA A 179 10.39 22.14 39.01
C ALA A 179 11.44 22.76 38.09
N GLU A 180 11.73 24.03 38.32
CA GLU A 180 12.86 24.77 37.75
C GLU A 180 14.20 24.25 38.32
N ASN A 181 15.24 24.25 37.48
CA ASN A 181 16.63 24.46 37.87
C ASN A 181 17.25 25.44 36.87
#